data_AF-A0A1S4AP84-F1
#
_entry.id   AF-A0A1S4AP84-F1
#
_cell.length_a   1.000
_cell.length_b   1.000
_cell.length_c   1.000
_cell.angle_alpha   90.00
_cell.angle_beta   90.00
_cell.angle_gamma   90.00
#
_symmetry.space_group_name_H-M   'P 1'
#
loop_
_entity.id
_entity.type
_entity.pdbx_description
1 polymer ?
#
loop_
_entity_poly.entity_id
_entity_poly.type
_entity_poly.pdbx_seq_one_letter_code
_entity_poly.pdbx_strand_id
1 'polypeptide(L)'
;MGLTEEVKRRFWKGMDEVVRGIPHTEKLFIGENFNGHIGAASGGYYDMHKGFGFGVRNGGGISLLDFAKAFDLVIANSSLPKKKEHLVTFQSSVAKIQIDFLLFRKSDRGLCADCKVIPSESLMIQHKLLVMDLNIMKKHIKKVVQGLPRIKWGALTKDRALELGDKLLAMGPWRSCGDASGMWTVTAN
;
A
#
# COMPACT_ATOMS: atom_id res chain seq x y z
N MET A 1 -22.45 24.35 -1.69
CA MET A 1 -21.71 24.86 -0.51
C MET A 1 -20.48 23.97 -0.33
N GLY A 2 -19.27 24.54 -0.42
CA GLY A 2 -18.03 23.78 -0.19
C GLY A 2 -17.76 23.58 1.31
N LEU A 3 -16.90 22.60 1.65
CA LEU A 3 -16.38 22.46 3.01
C LEU A 3 -15.59 23.71 3.43
N THR A 4 -15.57 24.00 4.72
CA THR A 4 -14.80 25.13 5.27
C THR A 4 -13.31 24.89 5.10
N GLU A 5 -12.53 25.98 5.02
CA GLU A 5 -11.07 25.89 4.89
C GLU A 5 -10.43 25.18 6.08
N GLU A 6 -11.02 25.27 7.27
CA GLU A 6 -10.55 24.53 8.43
C GLU A 6 -10.66 23.01 8.23
N VAL A 7 -11.78 22.52 7.68
CA VAL A 7 -11.98 21.09 7.42
C VAL A 7 -10.97 20.61 6.37
N LYS A 8 -10.78 21.37 5.29
CA LYS A 8 -9.79 21.04 4.25
C LYS A 8 -8.37 21.00 4.82
N ARG A 9 -8.01 21.96 5.68
CA ARG A 9 -6.71 22.00 6.34
C ARG A 9 -6.49 20.77 7.23
N ARG A 10 -7.51 20.37 8.00
CA ARG A 10 -7.44 19.17 8.85
C ARG A 10 -7.25 17.90 8.02
N PHE A 11 -7.96 17.78 6.90
CA PHE A 11 -7.78 16.67 5.95
C PHE A 11 -6.34 16.59 5.46
N TRP A 12 -5.78 17.68 4.92
CA TRP A 12 -4.40 17.67 4.40
C TRP A 12 -3.36 17.42 5.49
N LYS A 13 -3.57 17.93 6.71
CA LYS A 13 -2.70 17.64 7.85
C LYS A 13 -2.70 16.15 8.21
N GLY A 14 -3.88 15.52 8.25
CA GLY A 14 -4.00 14.08 8.51
C GLY A 14 -3.34 13.24 7.41
N MET A 15 -3.54 13.60 6.15
CA MET A 15 -2.88 12.96 5.01
C MET A 15 -1.35 13.06 5.08
N ASP A 16 -0.83 14.25 5.41
CA ASP A 16 0.61 14.49 5.58
C ASP A 16 1.20 13.61 6.69
N GLU A 17 0.54 13.53 7.85
CA GLU A 17 0.97 12.70 8.98
C GLU A 17 1.00 11.20 8.61
N VAL A 18 -0.06 10.72 7.95
CA VAL A 18 -0.14 9.31 7.52
C VAL A 18 0.97 8.99 6.52
N VAL A 19 1.15 9.81 5.48
CA VAL A 19 2.15 9.51 4.43
C VAL A 19 3.58 9.61 4.96
N ARG A 20 3.88 10.51 5.90
CA ARG A 20 5.18 10.56 6.59
C ARG A 20 5.48 9.31 7.40
N GLY A 21 4.44 8.68 7.97
CA GLY A 21 4.57 7.45 8.74
C GLY A 21 4.93 6.22 7.91
N ILE A 22 4.76 6.27 6.58
CA ILE A 22 4.97 5.12 5.70
C ILE A 22 6.42 5.09 5.18
N PRO A 23 7.22 4.06 5.52
CA PRO A 23 8.59 3.94 5.05
C PRO A 23 8.70 3.96 3.51
N HIS A 24 9.77 4.57 2.98
CA HIS A 24 10.05 4.61 1.54
C HIS A 24 10.29 3.23 0.91
N THR A 25 10.60 2.22 1.73
CA THR A 25 10.74 0.82 1.30
C THR A 25 9.39 0.17 0.96
N GLU A 26 8.29 0.72 1.46
CA GLU A 26 6.94 0.23 1.21
C GLU A 26 6.32 0.88 -0.03
N LYS A 27 5.55 0.07 -0.76
CA LYS A 27 4.76 0.54 -1.90
C LYS A 27 3.56 1.32 -1.37
N LEU A 28 3.40 2.55 -1.84
CA LEU A 28 2.31 3.44 -1.45
C LEU A 28 1.46 3.75 -2.68
N PHE A 29 0.16 3.49 -2.56
CA PHE A 29 -0.87 3.85 -3.51
C PHE A 29 -1.98 4.57 -2.75
N ILE A 30 -2.41 5.73 -3.26
CA ILE A 30 -3.46 6.55 -2.67
C ILE A 30 -4.53 6.75 -3.73
N GLY A 31 -5.79 6.52 -3.38
CA GLY A 31 -6.92 6.71 -4.29
C GLY A 31 -8.07 7.38 -3.60
N GLU A 32 -8.46 8.57 -4.05
CA GLU A 32 -9.55 9.32 -3.43
C GLU A 32 -10.15 10.37 -4.38
N ASN A 33 -11.33 10.87 -4.02
CA ASN A 33 -11.91 12.09 -4.56
C ASN A 33 -11.35 13.30 -3.83
N PHE A 34 -10.37 13.98 -4.43
CA PHE A 34 -9.73 15.15 -3.84
C PHE A 34 -10.49 16.46 -4.08
N ASN A 35 -11.55 16.42 -4.90
CA ASN A 35 -12.33 17.60 -5.29
C ASN A 35 -11.46 18.79 -5.79
N GLY A 36 -10.28 18.47 -6.33
CA GLY A 36 -9.27 19.41 -6.81
C GLY A 36 -9.05 19.25 -8.31
N HIS A 37 -9.09 20.36 -9.05
CA HIS A 37 -8.83 20.34 -10.48
C HIS A 37 -7.36 20.65 -10.72
N ILE A 38 -6.57 19.67 -11.16
CA ILE A 38 -5.14 19.88 -11.45
C ILE A 38 -4.89 20.61 -12.77
N GLY A 39 -5.87 20.58 -13.67
CA GLY A 39 -5.84 21.20 -14.99
C GLY A 39 -4.92 20.52 -16.01
N ALA A 40 -5.05 20.91 -17.28
CA ALA A 40 -4.25 20.36 -18.37
C ALA A 40 -2.79 20.86 -18.38
N ALA A 41 -2.54 22.10 -17.96
CA ALA A 41 -1.18 22.64 -17.97
C ALA A 41 -0.29 21.99 -16.89
N SER A 42 0.95 21.62 -17.21
CA SER A 42 1.92 21.10 -16.22
C SER A 42 2.29 22.16 -15.19
N GLY A 43 2.59 23.38 -15.64
CA GLY A 43 2.75 24.57 -14.80
C GLY A 43 3.69 24.36 -13.61
N GLY A 44 4.86 23.76 -13.85
CA GLY A 44 5.88 23.50 -12.82
C GLY A 44 5.79 22.15 -12.11
N TYR A 45 4.74 21.34 -12.38
CA TYR A 45 4.53 20.04 -11.75
C TYR A 45 4.76 18.85 -12.70
N TYR A 46 5.63 19.01 -13.70
CA TYR A 46 5.86 18.03 -14.76
C TYR A 46 6.23 16.63 -14.25
N ASP A 47 6.97 16.56 -13.14
CA ASP A 47 7.36 15.30 -12.51
C ASP A 47 6.17 14.52 -11.91
N MET A 48 5.16 15.24 -11.40
CA MET A 48 3.99 14.67 -10.73
C MET A 48 2.86 14.41 -11.72
N HIS A 49 2.72 15.27 -12.73
CA HIS A 49 1.65 15.26 -13.72
C HIS A 49 2.21 15.71 -15.07
N LYS A 50 2.06 14.89 -16.11
CA LYS A 50 2.70 15.14 -17.42
C LYS A 50 1.91 16.06 -18.34
N GLY A 51 0.91 16.78 -17.83
CA GLY A 51 0.08 17.67 -18.64
C GLY A 51 -1.10 16.97 -19.33
N PHE A 52 -1.45 15.74 -18.92
CA PHE A 52 -2.62 15.04 -19.43
C PHE A 52 -3.84 15.18 -18.51
N GLY A 53 -3.89 16.23 -17.69
CA GLY A 53 -5.04 16.55 -16.86
C GLY A 53 -6.19 17.17 -17.65
N PHE A 54 -7.37 17.27 -17.03
CA PHE A 54 -8.58 17.84 -17.61
C PHE A 54 -8.99 19.14 -16.91
N GLY A 55 -9.51 20.10 -17.68
CA GLY A 55 -10.06 21.35 -17.15
C GLY A 55 -9.01 22.39 -16.76
N VAL A 56 -9.43 23.36 -15.95
CA VAL A 56 -8.61 24.49 -15.46
C VAL A 56 -8.21 24.22 -14.02
N ARG A 57 -6.95 24.53 -13.69
CA ARG A 57 -6.42 24.32 -12.35
C ARG A 57 -7.11 25.22 -11.32
N ASN A 58 -7.50 24.67 -10.17
CA ASN A 58 -8.06 25.43 -9.05
C ASN A 58 -7.19 25.29 -7.77
N GLY A 59 -7.57 26.00 -6.70
CA GLY A 59 -6.83 25.96 -5.43
C GLY A 59 -6.69 24.56 -4.83
N GLY A 60 -7.74 23.74 -4.88
CA GLY A 60 -7.68 22.35 -4.41
C GLY A 60 -6.72 21.48 -5.24
N GLY A 61 -6.67 21.70 -6.56
CA GLY A 61 -5.72 21.04 -7.43
C GLY A 61 -4.28 21.49 -7.20
N ILE A 62 -4.05 22.74 -6.83
CA ILE A 62 -2.73 23.22 -6.38
C ILE A 62 -2.33 22.48 -5.10
N SER A 63 -3.20 22.41 -4.09
CA SER A 63 -2.92 21.67 -2.85
C SER A 63 -2.58 20.19 -3.11
N LEU A 64 -3.33 19.53 -4.00
CA LEU A 64 -3.04 18.15 -4.40
C LEU A 64 -1.67 18.02 -5.10
N LEU A 65 -1.33 18.95 -5.99
CA LEU A 65 -0.05 18.95 -6.70
C LEU A 65 1.14 19.25 -5.76
N ASP A 66 0.97 20.17 -4.82
CA ASP A 66 1.97 20.48 -3.80
C ASP A 66 2.18 19.31 -2.85
N PHE A 67 1.10 18.64 -2.43
CA PHE A 67 1.19 17.41 -1.65
C PHE A 67 1.93 16.32 -2.42
N ALA A 68 1.57 16.09 -3.68
CA ALA A 68 2.24 15.11 -4.52
C ALA A 68 3.74 15.43 -4.65
N LYS A 69 4.09 16.70 -4.86
CA LYS A 69 5.48 17.17 -4.93
C LYS A 69 6.25 16.96 -3.64
N ALA A 70 5.64 17.23 -2.48
CA ALA A 70 6.29 17.09 -1.18
C ALA A 70 6.68 15.64 -0.86
N PHE A 71 5.92 14.66 -1.38
CA PHE A 71 6.11 13.23 -1.10
C PHE A 71 6.62 12.42 -2.30
N ASP A 72 7.09 13.10 -3.35
CA ASP A 72 7.52 12.48 -4.62
C ASP A 72 6.48 11.49 -5.16
N LEU A 73 5.21 11.89 -5.21
CA LEU A 73 4.09 11.08 -5.71
C LEU A 73 3.72 11.47 -7.14
N VAL A 74 3.48 10.48 -7.99
CA VAL A 74 3.02 10.67 -9.36
C VAL A 74 1.50 10.49 -9.41
N ILE A 75 0.81 11.44 -10.05
CA ILE A 75 -0.62 11.36 -10.35
C ILE A 75 -0.80 10.52 -11.62
N ALA A 76 -1.30 9.30 -11.47
CA ALA A 76 -1.30 8.29 -12.52
C ALA A 76 -2.18 8.66 -13.72
N ASN A 77 -3.40 9.12 -13.44
CA ASN A 77 -4.41 9.46 -14.44
C ASN A 77 -4.05 10.69 -15.30
N SER A 78 -3.10 11.52 -14.87
CA SER A 78 -2.57 12.65 -15.65
C SER A 78 -1.15 12.43 -16.17
N SER A 79 -0.59 11.22 -15.98
CA SER A 79 0.77 10.87 -16.40
C SER A 79 0.83 10.05 -17.69
N LEU A 80 -0.32 9.54 -18.14
CA LEU A 80 -0.45 8.75 -19.35
C LEU A 80 -1.39 9.47 -20.33
N PRO A 81 -1.06 9.46 -21.64
CA PRO A 81 -1.93 10.06 -22.64
C PRO A 81 -3.23 9.27 -22.73
N LYS A 82 -4.36 9.96 -22.57
CA LYS A 82 -5.70 9.38 -22.67
C LYS A 82 -6.61 10.27 -23.51
N LYS A 83 -7.65 9.66 -24.09
CA LYS A 83 -8.75 10.41 -24.71
C LYS A 83 -9.48 11.21 -23.64
N LYS A 84 -10.03 12.37 -23.99
CA LYS A 84 -10.68 13.28 -23.03
C LYS A 84 -11.81 12.59 -22.27
N GLU A 85 -12.55 11.70 -22.92
CA GLU A 85 -13.67 10.97 -22.33
C GLU A 85 -13.22 10.02 -21.21
N HIS A 86 -11.96 9.58 -21.26
CA HIS A 86 -11.34 8.65 -20.31
C HIS A 86 -10.55 9.37 -19.21
N LEU A 87 -10.56 10.71 -19.20
CA LEU A 87 -10.00 11.55 -18.12
C LEU A 87 -11.07 12.02 -17.13
N VAL A 88 -12.32 12.09 -17.60
CA VAL A 88 -13.46 12.58 -16.80
C VAL A 88 -13.84 11.52 -15.79
N THR A 89 -13.74 11.83 -14.49
CA THR A 89 -14.11 10.91 -13.41
C THR A 89 -15.49 11.20 -12.85
N PHE A 90 -16.03 12.39 -13.08
CA PHE A 90 -17.41 12.74 -12.73
C PHE A 90 -18.11 13.43 -13.89
N GLN A 91 -19.34 13.02 -14.17
CA GLN A 91 -20.17 13.58 -15.22
C GLN A 91 -21.61 13.79 -14.71
N SER A 92 -22.08 15.02 -14.82
CA SER A 92 -23.49 15.39 -14.70
C SER A 92 -24.06 15.77 -16.07
N SER A 93 -25.35 16.13 -16.13
CA SER A 93 -25.98 16.66 -17.33
C SER A 93 -25.35 17.96 -17.85
N VAL A 94 -24.68 18.71 -16.96
CA VAL A 94 -24.17 20.06 -17.25
C VAL A 94 -22.64 20.17 -17.19
N ALA A 95 -21.96 19.22 -16.54
CA ALA A 95 -20.52 19.32 -16.31
C ALA A 95 -19.81 17.96 -16.43
N LYS A 96 -18.59 18.01 -16.94
CA LYS A 96 -17.62 16.91 -16.94
C LYS A 96 -16.40 17.39 -16.19
N ILE A 97 -15.98 16.68 -15.15
CA ILE A 97 -14.84 17.07 -14.30
C ILE A 97 -13.96 15.86 -13.96
N GLN A 98 -12.73 16.15 -13.55
CA GLN A 98 -11.75 15.18 -13.09
C GLN A 98 -11.38 15.53 -11.64
N ILE A 99 -11.87 14.74 -10.70
CA ILE A 99 -11.74 14.97 -9.25
C ILE A 99 -11.27 13.74 -8.48
N ASP A 100 -11.38 12.55 -9.08
CA ASP A 100 -10.86 11.31 -8.54
C ASP A 100 -9.44 11.09 -9.07
N PHE A 101 -8.50 10.84 -8.18
CA PHE A 101 -7.09 10.65 -8.56
C PHE A 101 -6.51 9.43 -7.88
N LEU A 102 -5.60 8.77 -8.60
CA LEU A 102 -4.76 7.73 -8.04
C LEU A 102 -3.30 8.19 -8.07
N LEU A 103 -2.64 8.13 -6.92
CA LEU A 103 -1.26 8.54 -6.71
C LEU A 103 -0.43 7.34 -6.29
N PHE A 104 0.85 7.34 -6.67
CA PHE A 104 1.81 6.33 -6.26
C PHE A 104 3.23 6.92 -6.19
N ARG A 105 4.17 6.28 -5.49
CA ARG A 105 5.55 6.81 -5.37
C ARG A 105 6.23 6.92 -6.74
N LYS A 106 6.97 8.00 -6.97
CA LYS A 106 7.77 8.20 -8.20
C LYS A 106 8.76 7.05 -8.43
N SER A 107 9.33 6.50 -7.35
CA SER A 107 10.21 5.32 -7.39
C SER A 107 9.54 4.07 -7.97
N ASP A 108 8.21 3.99 -7.90
CA ASP A 108 7.40 2.84 -8.29
C ASP A 108 6.77 3.00 -9.68
N ARG A 109 7.20 4.01 -10.47
CA ARG A 109 6.69 4.28 -11.82
C ARG A 109 6.77 3.09 -12.76
N GLY A 110 7.77 2.23 -12.62
CA GLY A 110 7.88 1.01 -13.43
C GLY A 110 6.79 -0.04 -13.17
N LEU A 111 6.06 0.06 -12.05
CA LEU A 111 4.96 -0.86 -11.72
C LEU A 111 3.64 -0.47 -12.39
N CYS A 112 3.42 0.82 -12.64
CA CYS A 112 2.19 1.31 -13.24
C CYS A 112 2.18 1.04 -14.75
N ALA A 113 1.41 0.05 -15.18
CA ALA A 113 1.23 -0.29 -16.59
C ALA A 113 0.22 0.65 -17.26
N ASP A 114 -0.91 0.90 -16.59
CA ASP A 114 -1.94 1.80 -17.11
C ASP A 114 -2.77 2.44 -15.98
N CYS A 115 -3.45 3.54 -16.29
CA CYS A 115 -4.49 4.13 -15.46
C CYS A 115 -5.62 4.66 -16.35
N LYS A 116 -6.84 4.14 -16.16
CA LYS A 116 -7.97 4.41 -17.05
C LYS A 116 -9.25 4.61 -16.25
N VAL A 117 -10.08 5.54 -16.72
CA VAL A 117 -11.47 5.62 -16.31
C VAL A 117 -12.28 4.67 -17.18
N ILE A 118 -13.10 3.82 -16.56
CA ILE A 118 -14.04 2.96 -17.28
C ILE A 118 -15.30 3.78 -17.59
N PRO A 119 -15.61 4.03 -18.87
CA PRO A 119 -16.85 4.68 -19.24
C PRO A 119 -18.01 3.74 -18.93
N SER A 120 -18.86 4.14 -17.99
CA SER A 120 -20.13 3.48 -17.68
C SER A 120 -21.22 4.05 -18.60
N GLU A 121 -22.04 3.17 -19.20
CA GLU A 121 -23.25 3.55 -19.95
C GLU A 121 -24.44 3.85 -19.03
N SER A 122 -24.34 3.50 -17.74
CA SER A 122 -25.41 3.71 -16.75
C SER A 122 -25.55 5.20 -16.39
N LEU A 123 -26.72 5.76 -16.71
CA LEU A 123 -27.16 7.13 -16.37
C LEU A 123 -27.27 7.40 -14.87
N MET A 124 -27.12 6.37 -14.02
CA MET A 124 -27.37 6.47 -12.58
C MET A 124 -26.16 6.87 -11.75
N ILE A 125 -24.93 6.66 -12.25
CA ILE A 125 -23.72 6.94 -11.47
C ILE A 125 -22.96 8.10 -12.10
N GLN A 126 -23.00 9.26 -11.43
CA GLN A 126 -22.28 10.44 -11.88
C GLN A 126 -20.75 10.24 -11.79
N HIS A 127 -20.28 9.46 -10.80
CA HIS A 127 -18.89 9.05 -10.69
C HIS A 127 -18.58 7.86 -11.59
N LYS A 128 -17.43 7.92 -12.26
CA LYS A 128 -16.90 6.85 -13.10
C LYS A 128 -15.77 6.15 -12.38
N LEU A 129 -15.66 4.84 -12.62
CA LEU A 129 -14.66 4.02 -11.96
C LEU A 129 -13.26 4.33 -12.53
N LEU A 130 -12.34 4.75 -11.66
CA LEU A 130 -10.93 4.94 -11.99
C LEU A 130 -10.13 3.70 -11.58
N VAL A 131 -9.40 3.11 -12.54
CA VAL A 131 -8.64 1.86 -12.36
C VAL A 131 -7.17 2.11 -12.67
N MET A 132 -6.28 1.55 -11.86
CA MET A 132 -4.83 1.49 -12.14
C MET A 132 -4.39 0.03 -12.27
N ASP A 133 -3.71 -0.26 -13.37
CA ASP A 133 -3.15 -1.58 -13.68
C ASP A 133 -1.69 -1.61 -13.20
N LEU A 134 -1.37 -2.55 -12.29
CA LEU A 134 -0.07 -2.66 -11.62
C LEU A 134 0.62 -4.01 -11.88
N ASN A 135 1.89 -3.97 -12.28
CA ASN A 135 2.74 -5.14 -12.50
C ASN A 135 3.61 -5.44 -11.26
N ILE A 136 3.03 -6.10 -10.27
CA ILE A 136 3.74 -6.45 -9.03
C ILE A 136 4.38 -7.84 -9.16
N MET A 137 5.70 -7.88 -9.32
CA MET A 137 6.46 -9.13 -9.27
C MET A 137 6.57 -9.61 -7.82
N LYS A 138 5.87 -10.69 -7.47
CA LYS A 138 6.09 -11.39 -6.21
C LYS A 138 7.39 -12.18 -6.28
N LYS A 139 8.46 -11.68 -5.65
CA LYS A 139 9.60 -12.54 -5.30
C LYS A 139 9.12 -13.50 -4.22
N HIS A 140 8.97 -14.78 -4.54
CA HIS A 140 8.77 -15.83 -3.55
C HIS A 140 10.01 -15.85 -2.65
N ILE A 141 9.94 -15.17 -1.50
CA ILE A 141 10.90 -15.42 -0.42
C ILE A 141 10.52 -16.78 0.13
N LYS A 142 11.25 -17.82 -0.28
CA LYS A 142 11.23 -19.09 0.47
C LYS A 142 11.66 -18.72 1.88
N LYS A 143 10.73 -18.75 2.84
CA LYS A 143 11.10 -18.72 4.26
C LYS A 143 12.08 -19.87 4.45
N VAL A 144 13.37 -19.57 4.54
CA VAL A 144 14.31 -20.51 5.14
C VAL A 144 13.92 -20.53 6.60
N VAL A 145 12.97 -21.39 6.93
CA VAL A 145 12.78 -21.83 8.30
C VAL A 145 14.11 -22.52 8.61
N GLN A 146 15.02 -21.82 9.30
CA GLN A 146 16.03 -22.51 10.07
C GLN A 146 15.23 -23.36 11.04
N GLY A 147 15.04 -24.63 10.68
CA GLY A 147 14.28 -25.56 11.49
C GLY A 147 14.91 -25.54 12.86
N LEU A 148 14.10 -25.23 13.88
CA LEU A 148 14.41 -25.61 15.25
C LEU A 148 15.00 -27.03 15.21
N PRO A 149 16.12 -27.30 15.92
CA PRO A 149 16.74 -28.62 15.92
C PRO A 149 15.67 -29.68 16.20
N ARG A 150 15.28 -30.45 15.18
CA ARG A 150 14.31 -31.53 15.35
C ARG A 150 15.07 -32.71 15.93
N ILE A 151 14.73 -33.10 17.14
CA ILE A 151 15.25 -34.32 17.76
C ILE A 151 14.90 -35.49 16.84
N LYS A 152 15.93 -36.15 16.30
CA LYS A 152 15.78 -37.33 15.44
C LYS A 152 15.64 -38.57 16.32
N TRP A 153 14.43 -38.82 16.84
CA TRP A 153 14.13 -39.99 17.67
C TRP A 153 14.50 -41.33 17.01
N GLY A 154 14.40 -41.41 15.67
CA GLY A 154 14.81 -42.61 14.91
C GLY A 154 16.32 -42.88 14.87
N ALA A 155 17.15 -41.94 15.32
CA ALA A 155 18.60 -42.11 15.42
C ALA A 155 19.07 -42.34 16.88
N LEU A 156 18.14 -42.53 17.81
CA LEU A 156 18.45 -42.76 19.22
C LEU A 156 18.94 -44.20 19.40
N THR A 157 20.18 -44.36 19.87
CA THR A 157 20.74 -45.67 20.21
C THR A 157 20.19 -46.15 21.55
N LYS A 158 20.19 -47.47 21.79
CA LYS A 158 19.58 -48.07 23.00
C LYS A 158 20.23 -47.56 24.29
N ASP A 159 21.53 -47.37 24.29
CA ASP A 159 22.33 -46.80 25.38
C ASP A 159 21.88 -45.37 25.72
N ARG A 160 21.72 -44.51 24.71
CA ARG A 160 21.25 -43.12 24.91
C ARG A 160 19.78 -43.04 25.34
N ALA A 161 18.95 -43.99 24.91
CA ALA A 161 17.58 -44.09 25.36
C ALA A 161 17.49 -44.46 26.85
N LEU A 162 18.39 -45.32 27.31
CA LEU A 162 18.48 -45.72 28.72
C LEU A 162 18.94 -44.55 29.59
N GLU A 163 20.01 -43.86 29.18
CA GLU A 163 20.54 -42.69 29.88
C GLU A 163 19.49 -41.57 30.01
N LEU A 164 18.72 -41.34 28.93
CA LEU A 164 17.63 -40.37 28.94
C LEU A 164 16.50 -40.81 29.90
N GLY A 165 16.18 -42.11 29.93
CA GLY A 165 15.21 -42.67 30.86
C GLY A 165 15.62 -42.48 32.33
N ASP A 166 16.89 -42.74 32.65
CA ASP A 166 17.44 -42.57 33.99
C ASP A 166 17.42 -41.09 34.43
N LYS A 167 17.76 -40.17 33.51
CA LYS A 167 17.66 -38.72 33.74
C LYS A 167 16.22 -38.27 33.99
N LEU A 168 15.25 -38.81 33.27
CA LEU A 168 13.82 -38.53 33.47
C LEU A 168 13.30 -39.03 34.82
N LEU A 169 13.75 -40.21 35.26
CA LEU A 169 13.40 -40.77 36.56
C LEU A 169 14.01 -39.96 37.71
N ALA A 170 15.26 -39.50 37.56
CA ALA A 170 15.94 -38.68 38.56
C ALA A 170 15.30 -37.30 38.76
N MET A 171 14.66 -36.74 37.74
CA MET A 171 13.99 -35.43 37.83
C MET A 171 12.65 -35.46 38.58
N GLY A 172 12.07 -36.64 38.84
CA GLY A 172 10.83 -36.78 39.60
C GLY A 172 9.57 -36.23 38.88
N PRO A 173 8.43 -36.07 39.58
CA PRO A 173 7.18 -35.62 38.99
C PRO A 173 7.27 -34.19 38.45
N TRP A 174 6.94 -34.01 37.18
CA TRP A 174 7.01 -32.72 36.50
C TRP A 174 5.97 -31.76 37.09
N ARG A 175 6.40 -30.64 37.67
CA ARG A 175 5.47 -29.56 38.06
C ARG A 175 5.04 -28.82 36.79
N SER A 176 3.75 -28.62 36.59
CA SER A 176 3.18 -28.00 35.38
C SER A 176 3.40 -26.48 35.26
N CYS A 177 4.41 -25.93 35.93
CA CYS A 177 4.67 -24.49 35.95
C CYS A 177 6.07 -24.20 35.39
N GLY A 178 6.12 -23.89 34.10
CA GLY A 178 7.34 -23.57 33.35
C GLY A 178 7.13 -23.70 31.83
N ASP A 179 7.96 -23.01 31.04
CA ASP A 179 8.00 -23.20 29.59
C ASP A 179 8.51 -24.62 29.28
N ALA A 180 7.69 -25.40 28.57
CA ALA A 180 8.02 -26.76 28.19
C ALA A 180 9.33 -26.82 27.38
N SER A 181 9.63 -25.83 26.54
CA SER A 181 10.90 -25.81 25.78
C SER A 181 12.13 -25.66 26.67
N GLY A 182 12.05 -24.83 27.71
CA GLY A 182 13.08 -24.71 28.74
C GLY A 182 13.32 -26.01 29.51
N MET A 183 12.26 -26.77 29.80
CA MET A 183 12.39 -28.07 30.49
C MET A 183 13.09 -29.12 29.63
N TRP A 184 12.76 -29.18 28.33
CA TRP A 184 13.38 -30.13 27.39
C TRP A 184 14.86 -29.83 27.11
N THR A 185 15.26 -28.55 27.12
CA THR A 185 16.66 -28.15 26.92
C THR A 185 17.56 -28.52 28.10
N VAL A 186 17.06 -28.50 29.33
CA VAL A 186 17.77 -28.98 30.53
C VAL A 186 17.92 -30.51 30.52
N THR A 187 16.97 -31.23 29.93
CA THR A 187 16.97 -32.70 29.88
C THR A 187 17.89 -33.26 28.79
N ALA A 188 18.06 -32.52 27.69
CA ALA A 188 18.78 -32.97 26.50
C ALA A 188 20.30 -32.70 26.53
N ASN A 189 20.78 -31.84 27.43
CA ASN A 189 22.20 -31.54 27.66
C ASN A 189 22.72 -32.29 28.90
#